data_AF-A0A2S1R5A9-F1
#
_entry.id   AF-A0A2S1R5A9-F1
#
_cell.length_a   1.000
_cell.length_b   1.000
_cell.length_c   1.000
_cell.angle_alpha   90.00
_cell.angle_beta   90.00
_cell.angle_gamma   90.00
#
_symmetry.space_group_name_H-M   'P 1'
#
loop_
_entity.id
_entity.type
_entity.pdbx_description
1 polymer ?
#
loop_
_entity_poly.entity_id
_entity_poly.type
_entity_poly.pdbx_seq_one_letter_code
_entity_poly.pdbx_strand_id
1 'polypeptide(L)'
;MISSVAPDPSVQCCADGGFHVHATSDYWGDGAGRRLVPHFRSFDLVEWEYVGDEFAAPPAWAPAGSLLRAPDVHLTDAGPVMFYTTGGAALCIGRATAPVPYGRWAHDAAPIVCYGADEPYQDLDPMDRRRHPVRGAPGRSGGGPARAPHRGRGRGAPTGRRRRGARSPDPDRVHRHRVHG
;
A
#
# COMPACT_ATOMS: atom_id res chain seq x y z
N MET A 1 2.43 -19.71 -14.92
CA MET A 1 3.32 -18.71 -15.56
C MET A 1 2.52 -17.49 -16.00
N ILE A 2 2.84 -16.29 -15.49
CA ILE A 2 2.22 -15.01 -15.89
C ILE A 2 2.73 -14.62 -17.29
N SER A 3 2.24 -15.31 -18.32
CA SER A 3 2.68 -15.08 -19.69
C SER A 3 1.96 -13.84 -20.22
N SER A 4 2.61 -12.68 -20.15
CA SER A 4 2.23 -11.42 -20.82
C SER A 4 1.06 -10.58 -20.28
N VAL A 5 0.41 -10.91 -19.15
CA VAL A 5 -0.89 -10.27 -18.81
C VAL A 5 -1.04 -9.71 -17.40
N ALA A 6 -0.17 -8.78 -17.05
CA ALA A 6 -0.37 -7.91 -15.87
C ALA A 6 0.30 -6.53 -16.08
N PRO A 7 -0.24 -5.66 -16.95
CA PRO A 7 0.29 -4.31 -17.11
C PRO A 7 0.07 -3.49 -15.83
N ASP A 8 1.01 -2.59 -15.54
CA ASP A 8 0.96 -1.65 -14.41
C ASP A 8 0.63 -2.33 -13.07
N PRO A 9 1.42 -3.34 -12.64
CA PRO A 9 1.08 -4.14 -11.47
C PRO A 9 1.28 -3.37 -10.17
N SER A 10 0.31 -3.49 -9.26
CA SER A 10 0.48 -3.19 -7.84
C SER A 10 0.54 -4.49 -7.04
N VAL A 11 1.56 -4.61 -6.19
CA VAL A 11 1.89 -5.87 -5.51
C VAL A 11 1.91 -5.68 -4.00
N GLN A 12 1.15 -6.51 -3.28
CA GLN A 12 1.09 -6.52 -1.82
C GLN A 12 1.48 -7.90 -1.28
N CYS A 13 2.22 -7.92 -0.18
CA CYS A 13 2.25 -9.10 0.69
C CYS A 13 1.16 -8.94 1.73
N CYS A 14 0.39 -10.00 1.95
CA CYS A 14 -0.79 -9.94 2.78
C CYS A 14 -0.74 -11.01 3.89
N ALA A 15 -1.71 -10.96 4.81
CA ALA A 15 -1.65 -11.74 6.06
C ALA A 15 -1.76 -13.27 5.85
N ASP A 16 -2.25 -13.73 4.71
CA ASP A 16 -2.26 -15.15 4.33
C ASP A 16 -0.87 -15.70 3.93
N GLY A 17 0.15 -14.84 3.88
CA GLY A 17 1.50 -15.19 3.46
C GLY A 17 1.70 -15.17 1.94
N GLY A 18 0.66 -14.85 1.17
CA GLY A 18 0.70 -14.69 -0.28
C GLY A 18 1.13 -13.29 -0.71
N PHE A 19 1.66 -13.23 -1.92
CA PHE A 19 1.83 -12.03 -2.73
C PHE A 19 0.65 -11.91 -3.69
N HIS A 20 0.06 -10.73 -3.75
CA HIS A 20 -1.11 -10.43 -4.55
C HIS A 20 -0.73 -9.36 -5.57
N VAL A 21 -1.12 -9.55 -6.82
CA VAL A 21 -0.90 -8.61 -7.92
C VAL A 21 -2.26 -8.18 -8.45
N HIS A 22 -2.47 -6.87 -8.52
CA HIS A 22 -3.59 -6.26 -9.23
C HIS A 22 -3.02 -5.52 -10.43
N ALA A 23 -3.63 -5.67 -11.61
CA ALA A 23 -3.10 -5.12 -12.85
C ALA A 23 -4.14 -4.32 -13.64
N THR A 24 -3.70 -3.62 -14.68
CA THR A 24 -4.57 -2.91 -15.62
C THR A 24 -5.58 -3.87 -16.26
N SER A 25 -6.80 -3.36 -16.45
CA SER A 25 -7.89 -4.06 -17.15
C SER A 25 -7.51 -4.35 -18.59
N ASP A 26 -7.81 -5.56 -19.07
CA ASP A 26 -7.38 -5.99 -20.40
C ASP A 26 -8.33 -7.00 -21.04
N TYR A 27 -8.22 -7.17 -22.35
CA TYR A 27 -8.87 -8.22 -23.12
C TYR A 27 -7.83 -9.27 -23.52
N TRP A 28 -7.91 -10.45 -22.91
CA TRP A 28 -6.90 -11.49 -23.11
C TRP A 28 -7.10 -12.30 -24.40
N GLY A 29 -8.15 -11.99 -25.18
CA GLY A 29 -8.46 -12.69 -26.42
C GLY A 29 -8.94 -14.14 -26.22
N ASP A 30 -9.23 -14.55 -24.99
CA ASP A 30 -9.66 -15.91 -24.60
C ASP A 30 -11.18 -16.15 -24.76
N GLY A 31 -11.91 -15.14 -25.24
CA GLY A 31 -13.37 -15.19 -25.41
C GLY A 31 -14.17 -15.01 -24.11
N ALA A 32 -13.52 -14.85 -22.96
CA ALA A 32 -14.19 -14.66 -21.66
C ALA A 32 -14.31 -13.18 -21.26
N GLY A 33 -14.18 -12.29 -22.24
CA GLY A 33 -14.46 -10.87 -22.14
C GLY A 33 -13.32 -10.06 -21.54
N ARG A 34 -13.67 -8.89 -21.00
CA ARG A 34 -12.72 -7.97 -20.37
C ARG A 34 -12.46 -8.38 -18.93
N ARG A 35 -11.19 -8.36 -18.54
CA ARG A 35 -10.74 -8.45 -17.16
C ARG A 35 -10.72 -7.07 -16.53
N LEU A 36 -11.42 -6.89 -15.40
CA LEU A 36 -11.48 -5.61 -14.70
C LEU A 36 -10.62 -5.69 -13.46
N VAL A 37 -9.42 -5.14 -13.58
CA VAL A 37 -8.35 -5.27 -12.59
C VAL A 37 -8.12 -6.75 -12.24
N PRO A 38 -7.52 -7.54 -13.15
CA PRO A 38 -7.26 -8.94 -12.86
C PRO A 38 -6.35 -9.09 -11.64
N HIS A 39 -6.71 -10.04 -10.78
CA HIS A 39 -6.04 -10.36 -9.54
C HIS A 39 -5.30 -11.70 -9.67
N PHE A 40 -4.01 -11.69 -9.34
CA PHE A 40 -3.18 -12.88 -9.26
C PHE A 40 -2.60 -13.07 -7.86
N ARG A 41 -2.30 -14.32 -7.51
CA ARG A 41 -1.66 -14.68 -6.24
C ARG A 41 -0.48 -15.62 -6.43
N SER A 42 0.56 -15.45 -5.63
CA SER A 42 1.74 -16.32 -5.56
C SER A 42 2.23 -16.45 -4.12
N PHE A 43 2.84 -17.58 -3.77
CA PHE A 43 3.52 -17.76 -2.49
C PHE A 43 5.05 -17.68 -2.60
N ASP A 44 5.59 -17.65 -3.82
CA ASP A 44 7.03 -17.71 -4.09
C ASP A 44 7.52 -16.63 -5.07
N LEU A 45 6.64 -15.74 -5.53
CA LEU A 45 6.86 -14.70 -6.55
C LEU A 45 7.19 -15.24 -7.96
N VAL A 46 7.15 -16.56 -8.15
CA VAL A 46 7.51 -17.22 -9.42
C VAL A 46 6.27 -17.84 -10.05
N GLU A 47 5.55 -18.66 -9.30
CA GLU A 47 4.31 -19.28 -9.76
C GLU A 47 3.12 -18.46 -9.32
N TRP A 48 2.32 -18.05 -10.30
CA TRP A 48 1.17 -17.16 -10.13
C TRP A 48 -0.10 -17.86 -10.58
N GLU A 49 -1.13 -17.84 -9.74
CA GLU A 49 -2.50 -18.23 -10.07
C GLU A 49 -3.34 -16.99 -10.38
N TYR A 50 -4.23 -17.10 -11.36
CA TYR A 50 -5.29 -16.10 -11.56
C TYR A 50 -6.43 -16.38 -10.60
N VAL A 51 -6.75 -15.41 -9.74
CA VAL A 51 -7.78 -15.53 -8.70
C VAL A 51 -9.14 -15.08 -9.23
N GLY A 52 -9.16 -14.03 -10.05
CA GLY A 52 -10.38 -13.46 -10.61
C GLY A 52 -10.24 -11.98 -10.94
N ASP A 53 -11.36 -11.36 -11.32
CA ASP A 53 -11.46 -9.92 -11.56
C ASP A 53 -11.93 -9.22 -10.28
N GLU A 54 -11.33 -8.07 -9.93
CA GLU A 54 -11.70 -7.34 -8.71
C GLU A 54 -13.06 -6.65 -8.81
N PHE A 55 -13.53 -6.38 -10.03
CA PHE A 55 -14.78 -5.69 -10.30
C PHE A 55 -15.64 -6.41 -11.33
N ALA A 56 -16.96 -6.44 -11.09
CA ALA A 56 -17.92 -6.89 -12.10
C ALA A 56 -18.24 -5.79 -13.14
N ALA A 57 -18.03 -4.52 -12.80
CA ALA A 57 -18.27 -3.38 -13.67
C ALA A 57 -17.36 -2.19 -13.31
N PRO A 58 -17.06 -1.29 -14.27
CA PRO A 58 -16.47 0.01 -13.97
C PRO A 58 -17.38 0.85 -13.06
N PRO A 59 -16.87 1.93 -12.44
CA PRO A 59 -17.72 2.83 -11.66
C PRO A 59 -18.78 3.50 -12.54
N ALA A 60 -19.95 3.78 -11.97
CA ALA A 60 -21.09 4.33 -12.71
C ALA A 60 -20.81 5.71 -13.34
N TRP A 61 -19.87 6.47 -12.80
CA TRP A 61 -19.45 7.76 -13.32
C TRP A 61 -18.43 7.67 -14.48
N ALA A 62 -17.84 6.50 -14.72
CA ALA A 62 -16.94 6.32 -15.85
C ALA A 62 -17.74 6.12 -17.15
N PRO A 63 -17.26 6.66 -18.28
CA PRO A 63 -17.84 6.37 -19.59
C PRO A 63 -17.92 4.86 -19.85
N ALA A 64 -18.99 4.43 -20.52
CA ALA A 64 -19.20 3.03 -20.87
C ALA A 64 -17.98 2.49 -21.65
N GLY A 65 -17.55 1.28 -21.31
CA GLY A 65 -16.39 0.66 -21.95
C GLY A 65 -15.02 1.16 -21.47
N SER A 66 -14.94 2.06 -20.48
CA SER A 66 -13.64 2.46 -19.91
C SER A 66 -12.88 1.28 -19.30
N LEU A 67 -11.54 1.31 -19.43
CA LEU A 67 -10.62 0.44 -18.70
C LEU A 67 -10.32 1.05 -17.32
N LEU A 68 -10.01 0.21 -16.34
CA LEU A 68 -9.37 0.61 -15.08
C LEU A 68 -7.87 0.34 -15.24
N ARG A 69 -7.04 1.36 -15.11
CA ARG A 69 -5.60 1.33 -15.41
C ARG A 69 -4.77 1.67 -14.18
N ALA A 70 -3.56 1.13 -14.13
CA ALA A 70 -2.55 1.37 -13.11
C ALA A 70 -3.15 1.39 -11.69
N PRO A 71 -3.73 0.26 -11.26
CA PRO A 71 -4.23 0.16 -9.90
C PRO A 71 -3.07 0.35 -8.92
N ASP A 72 -3.32 1.02 -7.79
CA ASP A 72 -2.40 1.12 -6.68
C ASP A 72 -3.13 0.80 -5.38
N VAL A 73 -2.78 -0.35 -4.77
CA VAL A 73 -3.49 -0.92 -3.62
C VAL A 73 -2.67 -0.75 -2.34
N HIS A 74 -3.34 -0.23 -1.31
CA HIS A 74 -2.79 -0.01 0.03
C HIS A 74 -3.61 -0.71 1.08
N LEU A 75 -2.93 -1.39 1.99
CA LEU A 75 -3.54 -1.99 3.17
C LEU A 75 -3.42 -1.01 4.34
N THR A 76 -4.53 -0.37 4.69
CA THR A 76 -4.56 0.64 5.77
C THR A 76 -5.24 0.09 7.02
N ASP A 77 -5.10 0.78 8.16
CA ASP A 77 -5.82 0.43 9.40
C ASP A 77 -7.35 0.52 9.25
N ALA A 78 -7.84 1.34 8.30
CA ALA A 78 -9.27 1.48 8.00
C ALA A 78 -9.76 0.43 6.98
N GLY A 79 -8.87 -0.40 6.47
CA GLY A 79 -9.13 -1.38 5.41
C GLY A 79 -8.35 -1.11 4.12
N PRO A 80 -8.40 -2.04 3.17
CA PRO A 80 -7.83 -1.87 1.84
C PRO A 80 -8.43 -0.70 1.06
N VAL A 81 -7.56 0.02 0.36
CA VAL A 81 -7.92 1.06 -0.61
C VAL A 81 -7.19 0.81 -1.92
N MET A 82 -7.88 0.99 -3.04
CA MET A 82 -7.33 0.94 -4.39
C MET A 82 -7.55 2.27 -5.05
N PHE A 83 -6.49 2.87 -5.58
CA PHE A 83 -6.58 3.98 -6.53
C PHE A 83 -6.40 3.44 -7.94
N TYR A 84 -7.07 4.04 -8.92
CA TYR A 84 -6.93 3.64 -10.31
C TYR A 84 -7.23 4.83 -11.22
N THR A 85 -6.76 4.76 -12.46
CA THR A 85 -7.13 5.70 -13.51
C THR A 85 -8.24 5.11 -14.39
N THR A 86 -9.26 5.90 -14.72
CA THR A 86 -10.27 5.51 -15.70
C THR A 86 -10.84 6.72 -16.44
N GLY A 87 -11.50 6.49 -17.56
CA GLY A 87 -12.06 7.54 -18.40
C GLY A 87 -11.78 7.34 -19.90
N GLY A 88 -12.21 8.34 -20.67
CA GLY A 88 -12.05 8.45 -22.11
C GLY A 88 -11.10 9.59 -22.47
N ALA A 89 -11.60 10.61 -23.17
CA ALA A 89 -10.81 11.80 -23.54
C ALA A 89 -10.36 12.64 -22.33
N ALA A 90 -11.13 12.63 -21.25
CA ALA A 90 -10.75 13.15 -19.95
C ALA A 90 -10.51 11.96 -19.00
N LEU A 91 -9.33 11.90 -18.40
CA LEU A 91 -8.95 10.85 -17.45
C LEU A 91 -9.16 11.33 -16.02
N CYS A 92 -9.66 10.42 -15.19
CA CYS A 92 -9.96 10.66 -13.78
C CYS A 92 -9.28 9.61 -12.91
N ILE A 93 -8.87 10.02 -11.72
CA ILE A 93 -8.43 9.11 -10.66
C ILE A 93 -9.65 8.73 -9.82
N GLY A 94 -9.95 7.44 -9.78
CA GLY A 94 -10.97 6.84 -8.94
C GLY A 94 -10.38 6.19 -7.69
N ARG A 95 -11.27 5.83 -6.77
CA ARG A 95 -10.96 5.06 -5.58
C ARG A 95 -11.98 3.95 -5.39
N ALA A 96 -11.51 2.81 -4.90
CA ALA A 96 -12.35 1.75 -4.38
C ALA A 96 -11.86 1.32 -2.99
N THR A 97 -12.77 0.80 -2.18
CA THR A 97 -12.48 0.24 -0.85
C THR A 97 -13.05 -1.16 -0.74
N ALA A 98 -12.44 -1.99 0.10
CA ALA A 98 -12.90 -3.34 0.38
C ALA A 98 -12.87 -3.60 1.90
N PRO A 99 -13.69 -4.53 2.42
CA PRO A 99 -13.62 -4.92 3.82
C PRO A 99 -12.39 -5.80 4.14
N VAL A 100 -11.82 -6.48 3.14
CA VAL A 100 -10.67 -7.37 3.26
C VAL A 100 -9.76 -7.27 2.02
N PRO A 101 -8.46 -7.59 2.12
CA PRO A 101 -7.49 -7.41 1.03
C PRO A 101 -7.84 -8.12 -0.29
N TYR A 102 -8.74 -9.11 -0.27
CA TYR A 102 -9.02 -10.00 -1.39
C TYR A 102 -10.49 -10.06 -1.79
N GLY A 103 -11.19 -8.94 -1.69
CA GLY A 103 -12.38 -8.77 -2.50
C GLY A 103 -13.60 -8.20 -1.80
N ARG A 104 -14.57 -7.92 -2.67
CA ARG A 104 -15.68 -6.97 -2.53
C ARG A 104 -15.22 -5.51 -2.55
N TRP A 105 -14.43 -5.18 -3.55
CA TRP A 105 -14.14 -3.80 -3.88
C TRP A 105 -15.42 -3.07 -4.28
N ALA A 106 -15.64 -1.91 -3.69
CA ALA A 106 -16.71 -0.99 -4.02
C ALA A 106 -16.09 0.32 -4.48
N HIS A 107 -16.45 0.75 -5.69
CA HIS A 107 -16.09 2.07 -6.20
C HIS A 107 -16.75 3.16 -5.37
N ASP A 108 -16.04 4.27 -5.20
CA ASP A 108 -16.66 5.50 -4.72
C ASP A 108 -17.67 6.04 -5.75
N ALA A 109 -18.67 6.77 -5.26
CA ALA A 109 -19.74 7.34 -6.08
C ALA A 109 -19.28 8.46 -7.03
N ALA A 110 -18.06 8.96 -6.87
CA ALA A 110 -17.45 10.01 -7.69
C ALA A 110 -15.93 9.82 -7.81
N PRO A 111 -15.28 10.35 -8.85
CA PRO A 111 -13.82 10.39 -8.94
C PRO A 111 -13.23 11.31 -7.86
N ILE A 112 -11.97 11.05 -7.48
CA ILE A 112 -11.21 11.95 -6.61
C ILE A 112 -10.87 13.25 -7.35
N VAL A 113 -10.39 13.11 -8.58
CA VAL A 113 -9.98 14.21 -9.46
C VAL A 113 -10.15 13.78 -10.91
N CYS A 114 -10.49 14.72 -11.77
CA CYS A 114 -10.52 14.56 -13.21
C CYS A 114 -9.67 15.64 -13.86
N TYR A 115 -8.91 15.27 -14.89
CA TYR A 115 -8.10 16.18 -15.67
C TYR A 115 -8.83 16.51 -16.99
N GLY A 116 -8.75 17.77 -17.41
CA GLY A 116 -9.27 18.20 -18.69
C GLY A 116 -8.53 17.58 -19.86
N ALA A 117 -9.20 17.46 -21.02
CA ALA A 117 -8.60 16.96 -22.24
C ALA A 117 -7.50 17.88 -22.82
N ASP A 118 -7.48 19.15 -22.39
CA ASP A 118 -6.60 20.20 -22.93
C ASP A 118 -5.29 20.40 -22.13
N GLU A 119 -5.04 19.59 -21.10
CA GLU A 119 -3.79 19.68 -20.33
C GLU A 119 -2.66 18.87 -21.00
N PRO A 120 -1.45 19.45 -21.16
CA PRO A 120 -0.34 18.80 -21.87
C PRO A 120 0.24 17.60 -21.09
N TYR A 121 -0.07 17.48 -19.80
CA TYR A 121 0.20 16.33 -18.96
C TYR A 121 -1.07 15.96 -18.21
N GLN A 122 -1.48 14.70 -18.31
CA GLN A 122 -2.51 14.14 -17.44
C GLN A 122 -1.77 13.38 -16.33
N ASP A 123 -2.08 13.65 -15.06
CA ASP A 123 -1.55 12.86 -13.94
C ASP A 123 -2.23 11.49 -13.99
N LEU A 124 -1.55 10.58 -14.65
CA LEU A 124 -1.88 9.16 -14.75
C LEU A 124 -1.12 8.39 -13.68
N ASP A 125 -1.58 7.18 -13.42
CA ASP A 125 -0.88 6.19 -12.59
C ASP A 125 -0.71 6.68 -11.14
N PRO A 126 -1.80 6.68 -10.35
CA PRO A 126 -1.72 7.06 -8.94
C PRO A 126 -0.69 6.18 -8.23
N MET A 127 0.24 6.82 -7.52
CA MET A 127 1.21 6.14 -6.66
C MET A 127 1.19 6.81 -5.28
N ASP A 128 0.58 6.17 -4.29
CA ASP A 128 0.71 6.59 -2.90
C ASP A 128 1.96 5.95 -2.28
N ARG A 129 2.89 6.79 -1.81
CA ARG A 129 4.13 6.32 -1.17
C ARG A 129 3.97 6.04 0.32
N ARG A 130 2.79 6.25 0.89
CA ARG A 130 2.57 6.10 2.34
C ARG A 130 2.71 4.63 2.73
N ARG A 131 3.68 4.36 3.60
CA ARG A 131 3.81 3.06 4.27
C ARG A 131 2.80 3.01 5.42
N HIS A 132 1.69 2.32 5.19
CA HIS A 132 0.83 1.90 6.28
C HIS A 132 1.41 0.64 6.93
N PRO A 133 1.68 0.63 8.25
CA PRO A 133 2.16 -0.57 8.91
C PRO A 133 1.07 -1.64 8.89
N VAL A 134 1.25 -2.68 8.09
CA VAL A 134 0.38 -3.87 8.12
C VAL A 134 0.56 -4.58 9.45
N ARG A 135 -0.39 -4.42 10.37
CA ARG A 135 -0.43 -5.24 11.60
C ARG A 135 -0.78 -6.67 11.22
N GLY A 136 0.15 -7.61 11.45
CA GLY A 136 -0.07 -9.05 11.22
C GLY A 136 0.90 -9.73 10.27
N ALA A 137 1.79 -9.00 9.60
CA ALA A 137 2.91 -9.63 8.90
C ALA A 137 3.85 -10.28 9.94
N PRO A 138 4.23 -11.57 9.81
CA PRO A 138 5.22 -12.16 10.69
C PRO A 138 6.51 -11.35 10.58
N GLY A 139 6.93 -10.80 11.71
CA GLY A 139 8.10 -9.94 11.79
C GLY A 139 9.34 -10.67 11.27
N ARG A 140 9.94 -10.16 10.19
CA ARG A 140 11.37 -10.37 9.98
C ARG A 140 12.11 -9.58 11.05
N SER A 141 12.43 -10.25 12.15
CA SER A 141 13.42 -9.78 13.10
C SER A 141 14.80 -9.76 12.43
N GLY A 142 15.44 -8.59 12.37
CA GLY A 142 16.86 -8.41 12.04
C GLY A 142 17.11 -7.99 10.58
N GLY A 143 17.91 -6.96 10.27
CA GLY A 143 18.79 -6.17 11.12
C GLY A 143 19.04 -4.78 10.54
N GLY A 144 19.48 -3.88 11.41
CA GLY A 144 19.94 -2.54 11.04
C GLY A 144 21.16 -2.57 10.12
N PRO A 145 21.58 -1.40 9.61
CA PRO A 145 22.60 -1.32 8.57
C PRO A 145 23.93 -1.87 9.07
N ALA A 146 24.49 -2.83 8.31
CA ALA A 146 25.85 -3.30 8.48
C ALA A 146 26.83 -2.13 8.29
N ARG A 147 27.39 -1.63 9.39
CA ARG A 147 28.65 -0.88 9.38
C ARG A 147 29.73 -1.79 9.93
N ALA A 148 30.69 -2.14 9.08
CA ALA A 148 32.00 -2.61 9.53
C ALA A 148 33.03 -1.55 9.13
N PRO A 149 33.92 -1.16 10.06
CA PRO A 149 35.31 -1.10 9.68
C PRO A 149 36.19 -1.98 10.56
N HIS A 150 37.35 -2.22 9.99
CA HIS A 150 38.29 -3.30 10.27
C HIS A 150 38.95 -3.23 11.66
N ARG A 151 39.19 -4.44 12.19
CA ARG A 151 39.99 -4.86 13.37
C ARG A 151 41.05 -3.89 13.92
N GLY A 152 41.02 -3.73 15.25
CA GLY A 152 42.20 -3.47 16.09
C GLY A 152 42.15 -4.36 17.34
N ARG A 153 43.12 -5.27 17.47
CA ARG A 153 43.32 -6.15 18.64
C ARG A 153 43.88 -5.33 19.80
N GLY A 154 43.34 -5.52 21.02
CA GLY A 154 43.93 -4.96 22.24
C GLY A 154 43.33 -5.63 23.48
N ARG A 155 44.19 -6.34 24.23
CA ARG A 155 43.88 -7.12 25.44
C ARG A 155 43.69 -6.20 26.66
N GLY A 156 42.87 -6.63 27.63
CA GLY A 156 42.95 -6.14 29.02
C GLY A 156 41.63 -6.25 29.80
N ALA A 157 41.53 -7.22 30.70
CA ALA A 157 40.53 -7.31 31.78
C ALA A 157 41.10 -6.68 33.07
N PRO A 158 40.42 -6.75 34.24
CA PRO A 158 39.13 -6.16 34.64
C PRO A 158 39.26 -5.35 35.96
N THR A 159 38.12 -5.04 36.61
CA THR A 159 37.87 -4.71 38.04
C THR A 159 37.46 -3.28 38.39
N GLY A 160 36.46 -3.16 39.29
CA GLY A 160 36.20 -1.90 40.03
C GLY A 160 34.78 -1.58 40.52
N ARG A 161 34.30 -2.32 41.53
CA ARG A 161 33.41 -1.90 42.66
C ARG A 161 32.47 -0.66 42.58
N ARG A 162 31.18 -0.93 42.91
CA ARG A 162 30.31 -0.34 43.98
C ARG A 162 30.17 1.21 44.06
N ARG A 163 28.98 1.83 44.17
CA ARG A 163 27.99 1.79 45.27
C ARG A 163 26.85 2.83 44.99
N ARG A 164 25.62 2.53 45.49
CA ARG A 164 24.56 3.39 46.11
C ARG A 164 24.23 4.74 45.43
N GLY A 165 22.98 5.14 45.13
CA GLY A 165 21.68 4.91 45.76
C GLY A 165 21.11 6.26 46.24
N ALA A 166 19.91 6.68 45.80
CA ALA A 166 18.96 7.63 46.44
C ALA A 166 17.92 8.08 45.38
N ARG A 167 16.66 7.65 45.50
CA ARG A 167 15.48 8.41 46.00
C ARG A 167 15.07 9.61 45.13
N SER A 168 13.90 9.46 44.49
CA SER A 168 13.00 10.53 44.06
C SER A 168 12.59 11.43 45.24
N PRO A 169 12.13 12.66 44.95
CA PRO A 169 10.68 12.86 44.88
C PRO A 169 10.22 13.84 43.79
N ASP A 170 9.03 13.56 43.27
CA ASP A 170 8.08 14.51 42.66
C ASP A 170 7.36 15.24 43.82
N PRO A 171 7.10 16.55 43.72
CA PRO A 171 5.69 16.93 43.52
C PRO A 171 5.47 18.22 42.72
N ASP A 172 4.39 18.21 41.95
CA ASP A 172 3.48 19.32 41.67
C ASP A 172 3.66 20.56 42.57
N ARG A 173 4.10 21.67 41.97
CA ARG A 173 3.88 23.01 42.53
C ARG A 173 3.23 23.92 41.51
N VAL A 174 1.90 23.87 41.58
CA VAL A 174 0.93 24.90 41.17
C VAL A 174 1.47 26.32 41.40
N HIS A 175 1.42 27.18 40.39
CA HIS A 175 1.10 28.61 40.57
C HIS A 175 0.31 29.16 39.38
N ARG A 176 -0.95 29.49 39.68
CA ARG A 176 -1.84 30.33 38.89
C ARG A 176 -1.38 31.78 39.02
N HIS A 177 -1.44 32.54 37.93
CA HIS A 177 -1.81 33.95 37.98
C HIS A 177 -2.62 34.34 36.74
N ARG A 178 -3.91 34.64 36.96
CA ARG A 178 -4.72 35.64 36.24
C ARG A 178 -4.04 37.02 36.44
N VAL A 179 -4.22 38.04 35.60
CA VAL A 179 -5.45 38.84 35.41
C VAL A 179 -5.34 39.68 34.11
N HIS A 180 -6.53 39.95 33.55
CA HIS A 180 -6.92 40.76 32.39
C HIS A 180 -6.57 42.26 32.44
N GLY A 181 -6.67 42.91 31.28
CA GLY A 181 -6.80 44.35 31.10
C GLY A 181 -6.92 44.68 29.63
#